data_AF-A0A3B1DSN8-F1
#
_entry.id   AF-A0A3B1DSN8-F1
#
_cell.length_a   1.000
_cell.length_b   1.000
_cell.length_c   1.000
_cell.angle_alpha   90.00
_cell.angle_beta   90.00
_cell.angle_gamma   90.00
#
_symmetry.space_group_name_H-M   'P 1'
#
loop_
_entity.id
_entity.type
_entity.pdbx_description
1 polymer ?
#
loop_
_entity_poly.entity_id
_entity_poly.type
_entity_poly.pdbx_seq_one_letter_code
_entity_poly.pdbx_strand_id
1 'polypeptide(L)'
;MKKQTLIWLLIFICSGGFLVFRATSHGMGEVYTQTVKGNEAFVPPREIIGSDVHLNPFRTMGVWIAAGLTLCIFSFLYKDNPFYKFAESILIGISAAYWMVVGVWTVMVPNLFGKIAPITTAQIFTPGTISAVEYYYYIPLVLGIMLIWRLAPRGGWIARWPLALIIGTTAGMRLVVYFESDFLSQINHTILPLLVATSDKGMYVFDWVKTLKNWTVLIGVLTTTIYFFFSAEHTGVLKPVSRVGIWFLMITFGAAFGNTVMGRITLLSQRFEFLLDDWLWIIDPLSNRLGM
;
A
#
# COMPACT_ATOMS: atom_id res chain seq x y z
N MET A 1 28.78 23.15 -28.10
CA MET A 1 27.73 22.36 -27.41
C MET A 1 27.14 21.35 -28.38
N LYS A 2 26.96 20.08 -27.99
CA LYS A 2 26.33 19.08 -28.86
C LYS A 2 24.90 19.53 -29.19
N LYS A 3 24.44 19.38 -30.45
CA LYS A 3 23.08 19.80 -30.90
C LYS A 3 21.96 19.30 -29.97
N GLN A 4 22.13 18.12 -29.37
CA GLN A 4 21.23 17.55 -28.38
C GLN A 4 21.12 18.42 -27.11
N THR A 5 22.23 18.92 -26.56
CA THR A 5 22.24 19.76 -25.35
C THR A 5 21.52 21.08 -25.57
N LEU A 6 21.60 21.65 -26.79
CA LEU A 6 20.92 22.89 -27.16
C LEU A 6 19.39 22.69 -27.24
N ILE A 7 18.94 21.59 -27.84
CA ILE A 7 17.52 21.25 -27.94
C ILE A 7 16.91 21.02 -26.56
N TRP A 8 17.59 20.28 -25.69
CA TRP A 8 17.15 20.09 -24.31
C TRP A 8 17.06 21.39 -23.52
N LEU A 9 18.06 22.26 -23.65
CA LEU A 9 18.09 23.55 -22.96
C LEU A 9 16.95 24.47 -23.44
N LEU A 10 16.64 24.48 -24.74
CA LEU A 10 15.48 25.20 -25.28
C LEU A 10 14.16 24.64 -24.75
N ILE A 11 13.99 23.32 -24.71
CA ILE A 11 12.79 22.70 -24.14
C ILE A 11 12.64 23.08 -22.66
N PHE A 12 13.70 23.00 -21.86
CA PHE A 12 13.65 23.38 -20.45
C PHE A 12 13.31 24.87 -20.25
N ILE A 13 13.84 25.77 -21.08
CA ILE A 13 13.53 27.20 -21.00
C ILE A 13 12.08 27.46 -21.42
N CYS A 14 11.61 26.85 -22.52
CA CYS A 14 10.22 26.99 -22.96
C CYS A 14 9.24 26.39 -21.94
N SER A 15 9.53 25.22 -21.38
CA SER A 15 8.71 24.59 -20.33
C SER A 15 8.73 25.42 -19.04
N GLY A 16 9.89 25.92 -18.62
CA GLY A 16 10.01 26.81 -17.46
C GLY A 16 9.24 28.12 -17.65
N GLY A 17 9.36 28.73 -18.84
CA GLY A 17 8.60 29.93 -19.21
C GLY A 17 7.10 29.68 -19.24
N PHE A 18 6.65 28.53 -19.75
CA PHE A 18 5.25 28.12 -19.74
C PHE A 18 4.71 27.94 -18.32
N LEU A 19 5.49 27.32 -17.43
CA LEU A 19 5.10 27.14 -16.02
C LEU A 19 4.98 28.48 -15.29
N VAL A 20 5.92 29.40 -15.51
CA VAL A 20 5.87 30.75 -14.91
C VAL A 20 4.68 31.53 -15.46
N PHE A 21 4.45 31.50 -16.77
CA PHE A 21 3.29 32.13 -17.40
C PHE A 21 1.98 31.59 -16.81
N ARG A 22 1.82 30.26 -16.70
CA ARG A 22 0.60 29.65 -16.12
C ARG A 22 0.41 29.96 -14.65
N ALA A 23 1.47 29.88 -13.84
CA ALA A 23 1.42 30.23 -12.42
C ALA A 23 0.94 31.68 -12.21
N THR A 24 1.35 32.61 -13.06
CA THR A 24 0.97 34.03 -12.95
C THR A 24 -0.41 34.37 -13.54
N SER A 25 -0.90 33.62 -14.54
CA SER A 25 -2.10 34.00 -15.31
C SER A 25 -3.37 33.22 -14.93
N HIS A 26 -3.25 31.95 -14.53
CA HIS A 26 -4.41 31.07 -14.29
C HIS A 26 -4.38 30.37 -12.92
N GLY A 27 -3.34 30.63 -12.11
CA GLY A 27 -3.07 29.88 -10.88
C GLY A 27 -2.59 28.45 -11.17
N MET A 28 -1.66 27.93 -10.38
CA MET A 28 -1.12 26.58 -10.56
C MET A 28 -0.54 26.03 -9.26
N GLY A 29 -0.95 24.81 -8.88
CA GLY A 29 -0.41 24.11 -7.72
C GLY A 29 -0.71 24.75 -6.36
N GLU A 30 -1.69 25.65 -6.27
CA GLU A 30 -2.10 26.29 -5.01
C GLU A 30 -3.15 25.47 -4.26
N VAL A 31 -2.91 25.21 -2.98
CA VAL A 31 -3.85 24.46 -2.14
C VAL A 31 -4.56 25.39 -1.17
N TYR A 32 -5.88 25.42 -1.29
CA TYR A 32 -6.78 26.15 -0.41
C TYR A 32 -7.31 25.23 0.68
N THR A 33 -7.34 25.72 1.92
CA THR A 33 -7.90 24.99 3.05
C THR A 33 -8.92 25.86 3.78
N GLN A 34 -9.97 25.22 4.30
CA GLN A 34 -10.92 25.83 5.21
C GLN A 34 -10.85 25.13 6.56
N THR A 35 -10.93 25.90 7.63
CA THR A 35 -11.03 25.37 8.98
C THR A 35 -12.46 24.94 9.27
N VAL A 36 -12.74 23.65 9.23
CA VAL A 36 -14.04 23.10 9.64
C VAL A 36 -13.87 22.43 11.00
N LYS A 37 -14.47 23.02 12.04
CA LYS A 37 -14.45 22.50 13.43
C LYS A 37 -13.04 22.22 14.01
N GLY A 38 -12.07 23.10 13.75
CA GLY A 38 -10.72 23.01 14.33
C GLY A 38 -9.74 22.10 13.59
N ASN A 39 -10.17 21.41 12.53
CA ASN A 39 -9.31 20.67 11.61
C ASN A 39 -9.26 21.36 10.24
N GLU A 40 -8.07 21.43 9.64
CA GLU A 40 -7.90 21.94 8.28
C GLU A 40 -8.40 20.91 7.27
N ALA A 41 -9.52 21.20 6.61
CA ALA A 41 -10.04 20.41 5.51
C ALA A 41 -9.52 20.98 4.17
N PHE A 42 -9.16 20.08 3.24
CA PHE A 42 -8.88 20.46 1.86
C PHE A 42 -10.17 20.93 1.20
N VAL A 43 -10.14 22.13 0.61
CA VAL A 43 -11.30 22.68 -0.10
C VAL A 43 -10.98 22.71 -1.60
N PRO A 44 -11.79 22.04 -2.45
CA PRO A 44 -11.63 22.14 -3.88
C PRO A 44 -11.83 23.59 -4.35
N PRO A 45 -11.11 24.07 -5.37
CA PRO A 45 -11.14 25.48 -5.80
C PRO A 45 -12.53 26.05 -6.18
N ARG A 46 -13.57 25.23 -6.29
CA ARG A 46 -14.96 25.60 -6.54
C ARG A 46 -15.70 26.20 -5.33
N GLU A 47 -15.21 25.97 -4.12
CA GLU A 47 -15.83 26.46 -2.86
C GLU A 47 -15.12 27.68 -2.26
N ILE A 48 -14.34 28.43 -3.05
CA ILE A 48 -13.66 29.68 -2.62
C ILE A 48 -14.66 30.79 -2.21
N ILE A 49 -15.97 30.56 -2.35
CA ILE A 49 -17.02 31.48 -1.91
C ILE A 49 -17.40 31.17 -0.44
N GLY A 50 -16.47 31.46 0.48
CA GLY A 50 -16.67 31.38 1.93
C GLY A 50 -15.59 32.18 2.66
N SER A 51 -15.95 32.89 3.73
CA SER A 51 -15.10 33.85 4.46
C SER A 51 -13.83 33.27 5.12
N ASP A 52 -13.65 31.95 5.08
CA ASP A 52 -12.65 31.23 5.89
C ASP A 52 -11.69 30.36 5.03
N VAL A 53 -11.59 30.66 3.73
CA VAL A 53 -10.69 29.95 2.80
C VAL A 53 -9.35 30.68 2.74
N HIS A 54 -8.30 30.02 3.21
CA HIS A 54 -6.95 30.57 3.19
C HIS A 54 -6.01 29.68 2.35
N LEU A 55 -5.05 30.31 1.68
CA LEU A 55 -3.97 29.61 1.00
C LEU A 55 -3.06 29.00 2.06
N ASN A 56 -2.85 27.67 1.98
CA ASN A 56 -1.96 26.99 2.90
C ASN A 56 -0.58 26.83 2.23
N PRO A 57 0.43 27.65 2.61
CA PRO A 57 1.72 27.66 1.93
C PRO A 57 2.43 26.31 2.07
N PHE A 58 2.26 25.61 3.19
CA PHE A 58 2.88 24.30 3.41
C PHE A 58 2.33 23.23 2.47
N ARG A 59 1.02 23.21 2.24
CA ARG A 59 0.39 22.26 1.31
C ARG A 59 0.72 22.58 -0.13
N THR A 60 0.72 23.86 -0.51
CA THR A 60 1.18 24.34 -1.81
C THR A 60 2.63 23.89 -2.07
N MET A 61 3.55 24.16 -1.14
CA MET A 61 4.94 23.69 -1.25
C MET A 61 5.00 22.16 -1.36
N GLY A 62 4.17 21.43 -0.62
CA GLY A 62 4.05 19.98 -0.70
C GLY A 62 3.69 19.48 -2.10
N VAL A 63 2.70 20.09 -2.76
CA VAL A 63 2.29 19.73 -4.13
C VAL A 63 3.43 19.97 -5.13
N TRP A 64 4.14 21.10 -5.01
CA TRP A 64 5.29 21.41 -5.86
C TRP A 64 6.45 20.43 -5.67
N ILE A 65 6.75 20.06 -4.41
CA ILE A 65 7.78 19.04 -4.11
C ILE A 65 7.35 17.68 -4.67
N ALA A 66 6.09 17.28 -4.49
CA ALA A 66 5.56 16.02 -4.98
C ALA A 66 5.55 15.95 -6.52
N ALA A 67 5.23 17.04 -7.21
CA ALA A 67 5.34 17.16 -8.66
C ALA A 67 6.79 17.02 -9.13
N GLY A 68 7.72 17.73 -8.48
CA GLY A 68 9.15 17.63 -8.75
C GLY A 68 9.70 16.20 -8.60
N LEU A 69 9.33 15.51 -7.51
CA LEU A 69 9.72 14.11 -7.28
C LEU A 69 9.09 13.15 -8.30
N THR A 70 7.82 13.36 -8.68
CA THR A 70 7.14 12.55 -9.70
C THR A 70 7.83 12.70 -11.06
N LEU A 71 8.21 13.91 -11.44
CA LEU A 71 8.99 14.16 -12.66
C LEU A 71 10.40 13.55 -12.59
N CYS A 72 11.05 13.58 -11.41
CA CYS A 72 12.33 12.89 -11.22
C CYS A 72 12.22 11.38 -11.45
N ILE A 73 11.11 10.76 -11.03
CA ILE A 73 10.84 9.34 -11.28
C ILE A 73 10.61 9.10 -12.78
N PHE A 74 9.81 9.93 -13.45
CA PHE A 74 9.59 9.80 -14.90
C PHE A 74 10.85 10.06 -15.74
N SER A 75 11.87 10.73 -15.20
CA SER A 75 13.17 10.89 -15.86
C SER A 75 13.82 9.55 -16.23
N PHE A 76 13.54 8.47 -15.48
CA PHE A 76 14.00 7.12 -15.78
C PHE A 76 13.58 6.63 -17.17
N LEU A 77 12.42 7.04 -17.66
CA LEU A 77 11.91 6.65 -18.98
C LEU A 77 12.84 7.10 -20.12
N TYR A 78 13.62 8.15 -19.88
CA TYR A 78 14.59 8.66 -20.85
C TYR A 78 15.96 7.97 -20.73
N LYS A 79 16.47 7.77 -19.50
CA LYS A 79 17.74 7.11 -19.14
C LYS A 79 17.96 7.12 -17.61
N ASP A 80 18.93 6.35 -17.12
CA ASP A 80 19.44 6.43 -15.73
C ASP A 80 20.08 7.80 -15.44
N ASN A 81 19.27 8.75 -14.96
CA ASN A 81 19.71 10.11 -14.62
C ASN A 81 19.99 10.26 -13.12
N PRO A 82 20.89 11.20 -12.71
CA PRO A 82 21.12 11.50 -11.30
C PRO A 82 19.85 11.91 -10.53
N PHE A 83 18.92 12.59 -11.20
CA PHE A 83 17.62 12.98 -10.63
C PHE A 83 16.77 11.78 -10.21
N TYR A 84 16.76 10.71 -11.01
CA TYR A 84 16.07 9.47 -10.67
C TYR A 84 16.70 8.83 -9.42
N LYS A 85 18.02 8.67 -9.39
CA LYS A 85 18.74 8.09 -8.23
C LYS A 85 18.55 8.89 -6.96
N PHE A 86 18.47 10.21 -7.06
CA PHE A 86 18.15 11.07 -5.93
C PHE A 86 16.75 10.80 -5.39
N ALA A 87 15.73 10.81 -6.25
CA ALA A 87 14.35 10.49 -5.86
C ALA A 87 14.22 9.07 -5.28
N GLU A 88 14.89 8.10 -5.87
CA GLU A 88 14.95 6.71 -5.39
C GLU A 88 15.57 6.63 -3.98
N SER A 89 16.71 7.29 -3.74
CA SER A 89 17.36 7.30 -2.43
C SER A 89 16.51 7.96 -1.34
N ILE A 90 15.78 9.03 -1.68
CA ILE A 90 14.82 9.68 -0.78
C ILE A 90 13.67 8.72 -0.46
N LEU A 91 13.07 8.10 -1.49
CA LEU A 91 11.94 7.20 -1.31
C LEU A 91 12.30 6.01 -0.41
N ILE A 92 13.45 5.37 -0.66
CA ILE A 92 13.95 4.27 0.16
C ILE A 92 14.27 4.74 1.58
N GLY A 93 14.92 5.90 1.74
CA GLY A 93 15.24 6.47 3.05
C GLY A 93 13.99 6.79 3.88
N ILE A 94 13.00 7.45 3.29
CA ILE A 94 11.73 7.77 3.96
C ILE A 94 10.97 6.49 4.31
N SER A 95 10.92 5.50 3.43
CA SER A 95 10.24 4.23 3.68
C SER A 95 10.85 3.49 4.88
N ALA A 96 12.18 3.44 4.95
CA ALA A 96 12.91 2.83 6.06
C ALA A 96 12.72 3.62 7.37
N ALA A 97 12.79 4.95 7.30
CA ALA A 97 12.59 5.82 8.46
C ALA A 97 11.16 5.72 9.00
N TYR A 98 10.15 5.69 8.14
CA TYR A 98 8.75 5.53 8.54
C TYR A 98 8.54 4.23 9.31
N TRP A 99 9.03 3.10 8.78
CA TRP A 99 8.96 1.81 9.47
C TRP A 99 9.67 1.81 10.82
N MET A 100 10.83 2.48 10.92
CA MET A 100 11.53 2.63 12.20
C MET A 100 10.71 3.45 13.20
N VAL A 101 10.19 4.62 12.81
CA VAL A 101 9.39 5.49 13.67
C VAL A 101 8.12 4.79 14.13
N VAL A 102 7.38 4.17 13.22
CA VAL A 102 6.19 3.39 13.55
C VAL A 102 6.54 2.25 14.51
N GLY A 103 7.61 1.50 14.26
CA GLY A 103 8.04 0.43 15.16
C GLY A 103 8.40 0.92 16.56
N VAL A 104 9.08 2.07 16.67
CA VAL A 104 9.40 2.68 17.97
C VAL A 104 8.12 3.05 18.72
N TRP A 105 7.20 3.78 18.09
CA TRP A 105 6.02 4.30 18.76
C TRP A 105 4.91 3.26 18.98
N THR A 106 4.72 2.32 18.06
CA THR A 106 3.63 1.34 18.15
C THR A 106 4.05 0.03 18.80
N VAL A 107 5.35 -0.30 18.80
CA VAL A 107 5.86 -1.56 19.35
C VAL A 107 6.77 -1.31 20.56
N MET A 108 7.84 -0.52 20.42
CA MET A 108 8.81 -0.36 21.52
C MET A 108 8.24 0.40 22.71
N VAL A 109 7.61 1.56 22.48
CA VAL A 109 7.02 2.39 23.55
C VAL A 109 6.00 1.63 24.39
N PRO A 110 4.95 1.02 23.82
CA PRO A 110 3.95 0.32 24.64
C PRO A 110 4.45 -1.01 25.21
N ASN A 111 5.18 -1.83 24.45
CA ASN A 111 5.52 -3.18 24.91
C ASN A 111 6.80 -3.23 25.76
N LEU A 112 7.80 -2.40 25.47
CA LEU A 112 9.07 -2.39 26.20
C LEU A 112 9.02 -1.39 27.34
N PHE A 113 8.87 -0.10 27.01
CA PHE A 113 8.92 0.95 28.01
C PHE A 113 7.67 0.96 28.90
N GLY A 114 6.49 0.73 28.31
CA GLY A 114 5.20 0.69 28.99
C GLY A 114 5.09 -0.37 30.09
N LYS A 115 5.81 -1.48 29.95
CA LYS A 115 5.78 -2.62 30.88
C LYS A 115 6.95 -2.66 31.87
N ILE A 116 8.09 -2.06 31.53
CA ILE A 116 9.27 -1.96 32.41
C ILE A 116 9.15 -0.75 33.37
N ALA A 117 8.66 0.39 32.88
CA ALA A 117 8.57 1.63 33.65
C ALA A 117 7.20 2.33 33.46
N PRO A 118 6.11 1.72 33.94
CA PRO A 118 4.72 2.14 33.67
C PRO A 118 4.44 3.57 34.10
N ILE A 119 5.07 4.04 35.18
CA ILE A 119 4.87 5.39 35.74
C ILE A 119 5.43 6.45 34.78
N THR A 120 6.64 6.25 34.25
CA THR A 120 7.28 7.22 33.34
C THR A 120 6.64 7.23 31.95
N THR A 121 6.15 6.09 31.48
CA THR A 121 5.51 6.01 30.16
C THR A 121 4.08 6.50 30.14
N ALA A 122 3.32 6.28 31.22
CA ALA A 122 1.98 6.81 31.37
C ALA A 122 1.97 8.35 31.42
N GLN A 123 3.05 8.96 31.92
CA GLN A 123 3.17 10.42 32.05
C GLN A 123 3.72 11.10 30.79
N ILE A 124 4.59 10.44 30.01
CA ILE A 124 5.34 11.09 28.91
C ILE A 124 4.84 10.64 27.52
N PHE A 125 4.38 9.40 27.36
CA PHE A 125 4.19 8.81 26.02
C PHE A 125 2.77 8.34 25.73
N THR A 126 2.05 7.75 26.69
CA THR A 126 0.66 7.27 26.50
C THR A 126 -0.14 7.33 27.80
N PRO A 127 -1.00 8.35 28.01
CA PRO A 127 -1.86 8.41 29.18
C PRO A 127 -2.98 7.37 29.05
N GLY A 128 -3.01 6.34 29.91
CA GLY A 128 -4.21 5.51 30.01
C GLY A 128 -4.11 4.08 30.54
N THR A 129 -2.93 3.48 30.73
CA THR A 129 -2.86 2.13 31.32
C THR A 129 -1.64 1.99 32.23
N ILE A 130 -1.89 2.05 33.53
CA ILE A 130 -0.90 1.71 34.56
C ILE A 130 -1.00 0.20 34.76
N SER A 131 -0.23 -0.55 33.98
CA SER A 131 -0.05 -1.99 34.21
C SER A 131 1.04 -2.22 35.26
N ALA A 132 0.99 -3.35 35.96
CA ALA A 132 2.04 -3.77 36.89
C ALA A 132 3.38 -3.93 36.15
N VAL A 133 4.49 -3.68 36.85
CA VAL A 133 5.83 -3.88 36.31
C VAL A 133 6.04 -5.36 36.01
N GLU A 134 6.24 -5.69 34.73
CA GLU A 134 6.54 -7.05 34.31
C GLU A 134 8.05 -7.19 34.07
N TYR A 135 8.77 -7.74 35.07
CA TYR A 135 10.22 -7.91 35.03
C TYR A 135 10.71 -8.80 33.86
N TYR A 136 9.84 -9.59 33.23
CA TYR A 136 10.23 -10.43 32.08
C TYR A 136 10.66 -9.60 30.85
N TYR A 137 10.22 -8.35 30.74
CA TYR A 137 10.52 -7.49 29.58
C TYR A 137 11.96 -6.96 29.51
N TYR A 138 12.78 -7.19 30.55
CA TYR A 138 14.22 -6.98 30.48
C TYR A 138 14.90 -7.88 29.43
N ILE A 139 14.35 -9.07 29.16
CA ILE A 139 14.89 -9.99 28.16
C ILE A 139 14.81 -9.37 26.74
N PRO A 140 13.63 -8.92 26.26
CA PRO A 140 13.53 -8.13 25.03
C PRO A 140 14.41 -6.88 25.00
N LEU A 141 14.63 -6.20 26.13
CA LEU A 141 15.50 -5.01 26.19
C LEU A 141 16.95 -5.37 25.88
N VAL A 142 17.47 -6.41 26.54
CA VAL A 142 18.84 -6.91 26.30
C VAL A 142 18.98 -7.38 24.84
N LEU A 143 18.00 -8.12 24.32
CA LEU A 143 17.99 -8.55 22.92
C LEU A 143 17.94 -7.37 21.94
N GLY A 144 17.21 -6.31 22.28
CA GLY A 144 17.17 -5.06 21.50
C GLY A 144 18.52 -4.36 21.44
N ILE A 145 19.21 -4.22 22.58
CA ILE A 145 20.56 -3.64 22.64
C ILE A 145 21.56 -4.51 21.86
N MET A 146 21.47 -5.83 21.98
CA MET A 146 22.29 -6.77 21.20
C MET A 146 22.09 -6.60 19.68
N LEU A 147 20.89 -6.20 19.24
CA LEU A 147 20.56 -5.98 17.84
C LEU A 147 21.17 -4.67 17.31
N ILE A 148 21.26 -3.61 18.13
CA ILE A 148 21.93 -2.34 17.77
C ILE A 148 23.42 -2.60 17.45
N TRP A 149 24.03 -3.57 18.11
CA TRP A 149 25.43 -3.95 17.87
C TRP A 149 25.70 -4.45 16.44
N ARG A 150 24.66 -4.73 15.65
CA ARG A 150 24.75 -4.99 14.21
C ARG A 150 25.24 -3.79 13.40
N LEU A 151 25.00 -2.56 13.86
CA LEU A 151 25.46 -1.34 13.19
C LEU A 151 26.98 -1.17 13.29
N ALA A 152 27.62 -1.86 14.24
CA ALA A 152 29.07 -1.92 14.34
C ALA A 152 29.64 -3.05 13.45
N PRO A 153 30.66 -2.78 12.62
CA PRO A 153 31.21 -3.75 11.66
C PRO A 153 31.80 -5.01 12.32
N ARG A 154 32.16 -4.95 13.61
CA ARG A 154 32.71 -6.08 14.39
C ARG A 154 31.67 -6.78 15.28
N GLY A 155 30.42 -6.32 15.28
CA GLY A 155 29.40 -6.74 16.22
C GLY A 155 28.44 -7.85 15.76
N GLY A 156 28.60 -8.32 14.52
CA GLY A 156 27.60 -9.17 13.87
C GLY A 156 27.33 -10.52 14.53
N TRP A 157 28.21 -11.05 15.38
CA TRP A 157 27.96 -12.29 16.13
C TRP A 157 26.92 -12.12 17.24
N ILE A 158 26.97 -10.99 17.97
CA ILE A 158 26.07 -10.72 19.09
C ILE A 158 24.63 -10.55 18.58
N ALA A 159 24.47 -9.92 17.42
CA ALA A 159 23.16 -9.75 16.77
C ALA A 159 22.53 -11.06 16.26
N ARG A 160 23.27 -12.18 16.17
CA ARG A 160 22.72 -13.47 15.70
C ARG A 160 21.69 -14.06 16.65
N TRP A 161 21.86 -13.87 17.95
CA TRP A 161 20.94 -14.41 18.96
C TRP A 161 19.54 -13.77 18.89
N PRO A 162 19.41 -12.42 18.90
CA PRO A 162 18.13 -11.78 18.64
C PRO A 162 17.52 -12.18 17.28
N LEU A 163 18.35 -12.28 16.22
CA LEU A 163 17.86 -12.67 14.89
C LEU A 163 17.31 -14.10 14.85
N ALA A 164 17.98 -15.06 15.50
CA ALA A 164 17.49 -16.43 15.61
C ALA A 164 16.14 -16.48 16.34
N LEU A 165 15.98 -15.69 17.41
CA LEU A 165 14.71 -15.59 18.13
C LEU A 165 13.62 -14.94 17.26
N ILE A 166 13.92 -13.85 16.56
CA ILE A 166 12.95 -13.19 15.66
C ILE A 166 12.52 -14.13 14.54
N ILE A 167 13.46 -14.82 13.88
CA ILE A 167 13.15 -15.76 12.80
C ILE A 167 12.35 -16.94 13.32
N GLY A 168 12.76 -17.55 14.45
CA GLY A 168 12.06 -18.69 15.04
C GLY A 168 10.63 -18.35 15.48
N THR A 169 10.45 -17.22 16.18
CA THR A 169 9.12 -16.75 16.59
C THR A 169 8.24 -16.38 15.41
N THR A 170 8.79 -15.64 14.43
CA THR A 170 8.03 -15.24 13.23
C THR A 170 7.64 -16.46 12.41
N ALA A 171 8.55 -17.41 12.18
CA ALA A 171 8.26 -18.63 11.45
C ALA A 171 7.20 -19.49 12.18
N GLY A 172 7.32 -19.63 13.51
CA GLY A 172 6.34 -20.35 14.32
C GLY A 172 4.95 -19.71 14.27
N MET A 173 4.85 -18.39 14.48
CA MET A 173 3.59 -17.66 14.37
C MET A 173 3.00 -17.75 12.97
N ARG A 174 3.81 -17.55 11.94
CA ARG A 174 3.38 -17.64 10.54
C ARG A 174 2.85 -19.02 10.22
N LEU A 175 3.51 -20.09 10.68
CA LEU A 175 3.03 -21.46 10.49
C LEU A 175 1.62 -21.62 11.05
N VAL A 176 1.39 -21.22 12.31
CA VAL A 176 0.06 -21.34 12.94
C VAL A 176 -0.98 -20.50 12.19
N VAL A 177 -0.64 -19.25 11.87
CA VAL A 177 -1.54 -18.36 11.11
C VAL A 177 -1.88 -18.97 9.76
N TYR A 178 -0.90 -19.45 8.98
CA TYR A 178 -1.17 -20.07 7.69
C TYR A 178 -2.04 -21.33 7.80
N PHE A 179 -1.88 -22.14 8.85
CA PHE A 179 -2.76 -23.28 9.07
C PHE A 179 -4.18 -22.85 9.43
N GLU A 180 -4.35 -21.85 10.28
CA GLU A 180 -5.68 -21.40 10.74
C GLU A 180 -6.39 -20.52 9.71
N SER A 181 -5.73 -19.45 9.25
CA SER A 181 -6.31 -18.44 8.37
C SER A 181 -6.37 -18.87 6.92
N ASP A 182 -5.38 -19.61 6.43
CA ASP A 182 -5.33 -19.93 5.00
C ASP A 182 -5.90 -21.32 4.79
N PHE A 183 -5.36 -22.34 5.46
CA PHE A 183 -5.77 -23.72 5.22
C PHE A 183 -7.19 -24.00 5.75
N LEU A 184 -7.45 -23.79 7.05
CA LEU A 184 -8.76 -24.09 7.63
C LEU A 184 -9.86 -23.16 7.11
N SER A 185 -9.58 -21.86 6.97
CA SER A 185 -10.56 -20.92 6.43
C SER A 185 -10.93 -21.23 4.98
N GLN A 186 -9.96 -21.56 4.11
CA GLN A 186 -10.26 -21.91 2.71
C GLN A 186 -11.10 -23.19 2.61
N ILE A 187 -10.84 -24.19 3.46
CA ILE A 187 -11.69 -25.39 3.55
C ILE A 187 -13.10 -25.00 3.99
N ASN A 188 -13.25 -24.21 5.05
CA ASN A 188 -14.56 -23.77 5.54
C ASN A 188 -15.32 -22.98 4.48
N HIS A 189 -14.66 -22.04 3.79
CA HIS A 189 -15.24 -21.26 2.70
C HIS A 189 -15.63 -22.10 1.47
N THR A 190 -15.18 -23.35 1.38
CA THR A 190 -15.58 -24.29 0.33
C THR A 190 -16.78 -25.15 0.74
N ILE A 191 -17.12 -25.22 2.04
CA ILE A 191 -18.32 -25.91 2.55
C ILE A 191 -19.54 -24.98 2.38
N LEU A 192 -20.00 -24.87 1.13
CA LEU A 192 -21.13 -24.01 0.75
C LEU A 192 -22.40 -24.84 0.54
N PRO A 193 -23.58 -24.34 0.93
CA PRO A 193 -24.84 -24.99 0.60
C PRO A 193 -25.04 -25.01 -0.92
N LEU A 194 -25.22 -26.20 -1.49
CA LEU A 194 -25.35 -26.40 -2.93
C LEU A 194 -26.69 -25.92 -3.49
N LEU A 195 -27.71 -25.79 -2.64
CA LEU A 195 -29.00 -25.22 -2.99
C LEU A 195 -29.28 -24.08 -2.02
N VAL A 196 -29.24 -22.85 -2.52
CA VAL A 196 -29.48 -21.65 -1.71
C VAL A 196 -30.91 -21.18 -1.95
N ALA A 197 -31.79 -21.49 -0.99
CA ALA A 197 -33.08 -20.84 -0.89
C ALA A 197 -32.92 -19.60 0.00
N THR A 198 -33.06 -18.41 -0.58
CA THR A 198 -33.09 -17.16 0.20
C THR A 198 -34.53 -16.95 0.67
N SER A 199 -34.71 -16.77 1.98
CA SER A 199 -35.98 -16.29 2.51
C SER A 199 -35.99 -14.77 2.40
N ASP A 200 -36.77 -14.23 1.47
CA ASP A 200 -37.16 -12.83 1.50
C ASP A 200 -38.67 -12.77 1.75
N LYS A 201 -39.07 -12.11 2.85
CA LYS A 201 -40.47 -11.90 3.25
C LYS A 201 -41.34 -13.17 3.37
N GLY A 202 -40.81 -14.27 3.92
CA GLY A 202 -41.60 -15.46 4.25
C GLY A 202 -41.97 -16.36 3.08
N MET A 203 -41.44 -16.09 1.87
CA MET A 203 -41.54 -16.98 0.72
C MET A 203 -40.15 -17.54 0.37
N TYR A 204 -40.03 -18.85 0.21
CA TYR A 204 -38.79 -19.48 -0.22
C TYR A 204 -38.59 -19.22 -1.71
N VAL A 205 -37.68 -18.30 -2.06
CA VAL A 205 -37.29 -18.06 -3.45
C VAL A 205 -35.92 -18.70 -3.70
N PHE A 206 -35.84 -19.53 -4.73
CA PHE A 206 -34.57 -20.13 -5.16
C PHE A 206 -33.69 -19.06 -5.79
N ASP A 207 -32.53 -18.81 -5.18
CA ASP A 207 -31.52 -17.93 -5.74
C ASP A 207 -30.62 -18.74 -6.68
N TRP A 208 -31.00 -18.75 -7.96
CA TRP A 208 -30.28 -19.48 -9.01
C TRP A 208 -28.86 -18.96 -9.20
N VAL A 209 -28.61 -17.67 -8.98
CA VAL A 209 -27.28 -17.05 -9.16
C VAL A 209 -26.32 -17.53 -8.07
N LYS A 210 -26.75 -17.50 -6.79
CA LYS A 210 -25.92 -18.01 -5.68
C LYS A 210 -25.70 -19.52 -5.79
N THR A 211 -26.72 -20.26 -6.20
CA THR A 211 -26.63 -21.70 -6.43
C THR A 211 -25.59 -22.02 -7.51
N LEU A 212 -25.64 -21.37 -8.67
CA LEU A 212 -24.64 -21.55 -9.74
C LEU A 212 -23.23 -21.17 -9.31
N LYS A 213 -23.08 -20.09 -8.52
CA LYS A 213 -21.78 -19.69 -7.96
C LYS A 213 -21.19 -20.80 -7.09
N ASN A 214 -21.96 -21.34 -6.15
CA ASN A 214 -21.50 -22.37 -5.22
C ASN A 214 -21.11 -23.66 -5.97
N TRP A 215 -21.88 -24.05 -6.98
CA TRP A 215 -21.53 -25.17 -7.87
C TRP A 215 -20.26 -24.93 -8.66
N THR A 216 -20.06 -23.72 -9.18
CA THR A 216 -18.84 -23.35 -9.91
C THR A 216 -17.60 -23.45 -9.02
N VAL A 217 -17.70 -23.00 -7.75
CA VAL A 217 -16.63 -23.13 -6.77
C VAL A 217 -16.33 -24.59 -6.46
N LEU A 218 -17.36 -25.41 -6.18
CA LEU A 218 -17.21 -26.84 -5.91
C LEU A 218 -16.51 -27.56 -7.07
N ILE A 219 -17.00 -27.37 -8.29
CA ILE A 219 -16.45 -28.00 -9.49
C ILE A 219 -15.01 -27.52 -9.74
N GLY A 220 -14.75 -26.21 -9.58
CA GLY A 220 -13.42 -25.64 -9.70
C GLY A 220 -12.44 -26.29 -8.73
N VAL A 221 -12.77 -26.35 -7.43
CA VAL A 221 -11.90 -26.93 -6.40
C VAL A 221 -11.65 -28.42 -6.65
N LEU A 222 -12.69 -29.20 -6.94
CA LEU A 222 -12.53 -30.63 -7.19
C LEU A 222 -11.69 -30.91 -8.44
N THR A 223 -11.97 -30.24 -9.56
CA THR A 223 -11.25 -30.45 -10.82
C THR A 223 -9.79 -29.97 -10.74
N THR A 224 -9.52 -28.84 -10.09
CA THR A 224 -8.15 -28.34 -9.86
C THR A 224 -7.37 -29.23 -8.89
N THR A 225 -8.00 -29.75 -7.84
CA THR A 225 -7.35 -30.71 -6.92
C THR A 225 -6.97 -31.99 -7.65
N ILE A 226 -7.85 -32.52 -8.50
CA ILE A 226 -7.57 -33.70 -9.34
C ILE A 226 -6.41 -33.43 -10.32
N TYR A 227 -6.31 -32.21 -10.86
CA TYR A 227 -5.19 -31.82 -11.71
C TYR A 227 -3.84 -31.85 -10.96
N PHE A 228 -3.78 -31.31 -9.75
CA PHE A 228 -2.56 -31.31 -8.93
C PHE A 228 -2.27 -32.65 -8.22
N PHE A 229 -3.22 -33.57 -8.22
CA PHE A 229 -3.04 -34.89 -7.63
C PHE A 229 -2.11 -35.75 -8.50
N PHE A 230 -0.80 -35.65 -8.25
CA PHE A 230 0.23 -36.39 -8.99
C PHE A 230 0.32 -37.88 -8.65
N SER A 231 -0.39 -38.35 -7.61
CA SER A 231 -0.32 -39.74 -7.14
C SER A 231 -1.17 -40.73 -7.94
N ALA A 232 -2.03 -40.27 -8.84
CA ALA A 232 -2.80 -41.12 -9.75
C ALA A 232 -2.43 -40.82 -11.20
N GLU A 233 -2.17 -41.85 -12.00
CA GLU A 233 -1.98 -41.67 -13.44
C GLU A 233 -3.28 -41.13 -14.06
N HIS A 234 -3.21 -40.00 -14.75
CA HIS A 234 -4.35 -39.36 -15.42
C HIS A 234 -4.83 -40.13 -16.66
N THR A 235 -5.24 -41.39 -16.49
CA THR A 235 -5.79 -42.25 -17.55
C THR A 235 -7.32 -42.34 -17.45
N GLY A 236 -8.00 -42.53 -18.60
CA GLY A 236 -9.47 -42.64 -18.67
C GLY A 236 -10.23 -41.35 -18.31
N VAL A 237 -11.19 -41.45 -17.38
CA VAL A 237 -12.13 -40.38 -16.98
C VAL A 237 -11.44 -39.22 -16.25
N LEU A 238 -10.29 -39.48 -15.63
CA LEU A 238 -9.51 -38.45 -14.92
C LEU A 238 -8.89 -37.43 -15.87
N LYS A 239 -8.63 -37.79 -17.13
CA LYS A 239 -8.01 -36.92 -18.15
C LYS A 239 -8.90 -35.72 -18.55
N PRO A 240 -10.19 -35.88 -18.92
CA PRO A 240 -11.07 -34.74 -19.22
C PRO A 240 -11.39 -33.91 -17.98
N VAL A 241 -11.55 -34.54 -16.80
CA VAL A 241 -11.83 -33.82 -15.53
C VAL A 241 -10.64 -32.95 -15.13
N SER A 242 -9.43 -33.47 -15.24
CA SER A 242 -8.18 -32.72 -15.04
C SER A 242 -8.03 -31.58 -16.06
N ARG A 243 -8.44 -31.79 -17.32
CA ARG A 243 -8.46 -30.73 -18.34
C ARG A 243 -9.34 -29.56 -17.91
N VAL A 244 -10.54 -29.80 -17.38
CA VAL A 244 -11.40 -28.71 -16.86
C VAL A 244 -10.68 -27.93 -15.75
N GLY A 245 -9.99 -28.61 -14.84
CA GLY A 245 -9.16 -27.98 -13.81
C GLY A 245 -8.06 -27.07 -14.37
N ILE A 246 -7.43 -27.46 -15.49
CA ILE A 246 -6.45 -26.62 -16.20
C ILE A 246 -7.09 -25.32 -16.71
N TRP A 247 -8.30 -25.40 -17.28
CA TRP A 247 -9.00 -24.18 -17.73
C TRP A 247 -9.30 -23.24 -16.56
N PHE A 248 -9.75 -23.77 -15.43
CA PHE A 248 -9.94 -22.98 -14.20
C PHE A 248 -8.64 -22.32 -13.74
N LEU A 249 -7.50 -23.03 -13.78
CA LEU A 249 -6.19 -22.48 -13.45
C LEU A 249 -5.75 -21.39 -14.42
N MET A 250 -5.92 -21.59 -15.73
CA MET A 250 -5.56 -20.59 -16.73
C MET A 250 -6.39 -19.30 -16.57
N ILE A 251 -7.68 -19.41 -16.26
CA ILE A 251 -8.55 -18.25 -16.03
C ILE A 251 -8.15 -17.51 -14.75
N THR A 252 -7.94 -18.23 -13.65
CA THR A 252 -7.59 -17.62 -12.35
C THR A 252 -6.20 -17.00 -12.36
N PHE A 253 -5.19 -17.67 -12.90
CA PHE A 253 -3.87 -17.08 -13.09
C PHE A 253 -3.90 -15.92 -14.08
N GLY A 254 -4.64 -16.04 -15.19
CA GLY A 254 -4.85 -14.95 -16.14
C GLY A 254 -5.45 -13.70 -15.48
N ALA A 255 -6.46 -13.87 -14.63
CA ALA A 255 -7.05 -12.78 -13.85
C ALA A 255 -6.05 -12.18 -12.84
N ALA A 256 -5.25 -13.01 -12.16
CA ALA A 256 -4.22 -12.54 -11.24
C ALA A 256 -3.14 -11.70 -11.95
N PHE A 257 -2.65 -12.17 -13.10
CA PHE A 257 -1.73 -11.39 -13.94
C PHE A 257 -2.38 -10.08 -14.41
N GLY A 258 -3.62 -10.14 -14.89
CA GLY A 258 -4.40 -8.96 -15.31
C GLY A 258 -4.54 -7.92 -14.20
N ASN A 259 -4.80 -8.34 -12.96
CA ASN A 259 -4.93 -7.45 -11.81
C ASN A 259 -3.62 -6.69 -11.52
N THR A 260 -2.46 -7.34 -11.69
CA THR A 260 -1.17 -6.66 -11.51
C THR A 260 -0.89 -5.62 -12.61
N VAL A 261 -1.28 -5.92 -13.86
CA VAL A 261 -1.14 -4.98 -14.98
C VAL A 261 -2.08 -3.80 -14.78
N MET A 262 -3.34 -4.05 -14.42
CA MET A 262 -4.32 -3.02 -14.08
C MET A 262 -3.79 -2.13 -12.96
N GLY A 263 -3.29 -2.71 -11.86
CA GLY A 263 -2.72 -1.94 -10.75
C GLY A 263 -1.58 -1.01 -11.18
N ARG A 264 -0.68 -1.46 -12.07
CA ARG A 264 0.40 -0.61 -12.60
C ARG A 264 -0.12 0.52 -13.49
N ILE A 265 -1.08 0.24 -14.36
CA ILE A 265 -1.69 1.25 -15.24
C ILE A 265 -2.49 2.26 -14.41
N THR A 266 -3.23 1.81 -13.40
CA THR A 266 -3.97 2.68 -12.48
C THR A 266 -3.01 3.59 -11.71
N LEU A 267 -1.91 3.06 -11.18
CA LEU A 267 -0.89 3.88 -10.51
C LEU A 267 -0.30 4.93 -11.46
N LEU A 268 -0.01 4.55 -12.72
CA LEU A 268 0.47 5.49 -13.73
C LEU A 268 -0.57 6.57 -14.05
N SER A 269 -1.83 6.19 -14.24
CA SER A 269 -2.94 7.09 -14.47
C SER A 269 -3.11 8.09 -13.33
N GLN A 270 -3.04 7.63 -12.08
CA GLN A 270 -3.09 8.48 -10.89
C GLN A 270 -1.94 9.49 -10.84
N ARG A 271 -0.74 9.13 -11.34
CA ARG A 271 0.37 10.09 -11.42
C ARG A 271 0.19 11.11 -12.54
N PHE A 272 -0.42 10.73 -13.67
CA PHE A 272 -0.80 11.70 -14.70
C PHE A 272 -1.91 12.63 -14.24
N GLU A 273 -2.94 12.10 -13.56
CA GLU A 273 -4.01 12.88 -12.95
C GLU A 273 -3.45 13.87 -11.93
N PHE A 274 -2.57 13.44 -11.03
CA PHE A 274 -1.89 14.34 -10.10
C PHE A 274 -1.09 15.46 -10.80
N LEU A 275 -0.34 15.14 -11.86
CA LEU A 275 0.44 16.17 -12.56
C LEU A 275 -0.45 17.13 -13.35
N LEU A 276 -1.49 16.64 -14.01
CA LEU A 276 -2.30 17.42 -14.95
C LEU A 276 -3.48 18.12 -14.28
N ASP A 277 -4.15 17.49 -13.32
CA ASP A 277 -5.22 18.10 -12.52
C ASP A 277 -4.63 18.81 -11.31
N ASP A 278 -4.11 18.10 -10.31
CA ASP A 278 -3.76 18.70 -9.00
C ASP A 278 -2.65 19.76 -9.09
N TRP A 279 -1.63 19.52 -9.91
CA TRP A 279 -0.50 20.43 -10.07
C TRP A 279 -0.69 21.46 -11.18
N LEU A 280 -0.82 21.03 -12.45
CA LEU A 280 -0.85 21.93 -13.63
C LEU A 280 -2.22 22.55 -13.92
N TRP A 281 -3.30 21.99 -13.37
CA TRP A 281 -4.68 22.47 -13.54
C TRP A 281 -5.11 22.53 -15.03
N ILE A 282 -4.61 21.62 -15.85
CA ILE A 282 -4.88 21.52 -17.31
C ILE A 282 -6.15 20.71 -17.58
N ILE A 283 -6.44 19.73 -16.73
CA ILE A 283 -7.63 18.90 -16.81
C ILE A 283 -8.39 19.01 -15.49
N ASP A 284 -9.72 19.01 -15.55
CA ASP A 284 -10.59 19.01 -14.37
C ASP A 284 -11.72 18.00 -14.61
N PRO A 285 -11.41 16.70 -14.47
CA PRO A 285 -12.40 15.64 -14.67
C PRO A 285 -13.54 15.69 -13.65
N LEU A 286 -13.34 16.33 -12.51
CA LEU A 286 -14.32 16.40 -11.42
C LEU A 286 -15.11 17.72 -11.39
N SER A 287 -14.85 18.65 -12.32
CA SER A 287 -15.45 19.99 -12.34
C SER A 287 -15.29 20.75 -11.01
N ASN A 288 -14.15 20.54 -10.34
CA ASN A 288 -13.82 21.11 -9.05
C ASN A 288 -13.29 22.54 -9.13
N ARG A 289 -13.16 23.13 -10.33
CA ARG A 289 -12.61 24.47 -10.57
C ARG A 289 -13.57 25.25 -11.47
N LEU A 290 -14.03 26.40 -11.02
CA LEU A 290 -14.81 27.32 -11.87
C LEU A 290 -13.82 28.14 -12.72
N GLY A 291 -13.82 27.97 -14.04
CA GLY A 291 -13.10 28.85 -14.96
C GLY A 291 -11.91 28.23 -15.71
N MET A 292 -11.98 26.95 -16.06
CA MET A 292 -11.47 26.54 -17.37
C MET A 292 -12.49 26.80 -18.46
#